data_AF-A0A8J7VU84-F1
#
_entry.id   AF-A0A8J7VU84-F1
#
_cell.length_a   1.000
_cell.length_b   1.000
_cell.length_c   1.000
_cell.angle_alpha   90.00
_cell.angle_beta   90.00
_cell.angle_gamma   90.00
#
_symmetry.space_group_name_H-M   'P 1'
#
loop_
_entity.id
_entity.type
_entity.pdbx_description
1 polymer ?
#
loop_
_entity_poly.entity_id
_entity_poly.type
_entity_poly.pdbx_seq_one_letter_code
_entity_poly.pdbx_strand_id
1 'polypeptide(L)'
;MWRLLVRVEGVAVAALLLAACLVGLWLAADAHVRPNGLFGPGGAWRAGASATLAFGAIPALAVAAPIYAWLLHRRWASWPRVVALGIWPAAPLLAWSPQVAMTGLACGMFVACATHGWMSRQSSGR
;
A
#
# COMPACT_ATOMS: atom_id res chain seq x y z
N MET A 1 -7.13 -11.32 19.80
CA MET A 1 -7.31 -10.25 18.81
C MET A 1 -6.07 -9.36 18.68
N TRP A 2 -5.56 -8.77 19.78
CA TRP A 2 -4.37 -7.89 19.78
C TRP A 2 -3.13 -8.44 19.04
N ARG A 3 -2.71 -9.68 19.34
CA ARG A 3 -1.56 -10.32 18.67
C ARG A 3 -1.74 -10.50 17.16
N LEU A 4 -2.98 -10.62 16.67
CA LEU A 4 -3.29 -10.73 15.25
C LEU A 4 -3.15 -9.36 14.57
N LEU A 5 -3.67 -8.32 15.21
CA LEU A 5 -3.60 -6.94 14.73
C LEU A 5 -2.14 -6.50 14.56
N VAL A 6 -1.32 -6.65 15.60
CA VAL A 6 0.12 -6.28 15.55
C VAL A 6 0.86 -6.99 14.41
N ARG A 7 0.52 -8.26 14.12
CA ARG A 7 1.11 -9.00 13.00
C ARG A 7 0.65 -8.45 11.65
N VAL A 8 -0.65 -8.19 11.50
CA VAL A 8 -1.22 -7.63 10.27
C VAL A 8 -0.63 -6.25 10.00
N GLU A 9 -0.58 -5.39 11.01
CA GLU A 9 0.04 -4.07 10.93
C GLU A 9 1.52 -4.18 10.56
N GLY A 10 2.29 -5.08 11.20
CA GLY A 10 3.69 -5.29 10.87
C GLY A 10 3.92 -5.67 9.41
N VAL A 11 3.09 -6.57 8.87
CA VAL A 11 3.15 -6.96 7.44
C VAL A 11 2.72 -5.81 6.53
N ALA A 12 1.66 -5.07 6.91
CA ALA A 12 1.18 -3.91 6.15
C ALA A 12 2.22 -2.80 6.10
N VAL A 13 2.91 -2.51 7.21
CA VAL A 13 4.04 -1.55 7.27
C VAL A 13 5.16 -2.00 6.34
N ALA A 14 5.57 -3.27 6.41
CA ALA A 14 6.64 -3.79 5.56
C ALA A 14 6.27 -3.68 4.07
N ALA A 15 5.04 -4.03 3.70
CA ALA A 15 4.53 -3.91 2.35
C ALA A 15 4.46 -2.45 1.88
N LEU A 16 4.03 -1.53 2.76
CA LEU A 16 3.96 -0.11 2.46
C LEU A 16 5.36 0.51 2.28
N LEU A 17 6.33 0.13 3.12
CA LEU A 17 7.73 0.55 2.96
C LEU A 17 8.30 0.08 1.62
N LEU A 18 8.01 -1.16 1.24
CA LEU A 18 8.44 -1.70 -0.05
C LEU A 18 7.79 -0.96 -1.21
N ALA A 19 6.49 -0.67 -1.13
CA ALA A 19 5.78 0.12 -2.13
C ALA A 19 6.35 1.55 -2.23
N ALA A 20 6.65 2.20 -1.10
CA ALA A 20 7.27 3.52 -1.07
C ALA A 20 8.66 3.53 -1.72
N CYS A 21 9.47 2.50 -1.46
CA CYS A 21 10.76 2.32 -2.15
C CYS A 21 10.57 2.16 -3.66
N LEU A 22 9.64 1.31 -4.11
CA LEU A 22 9.39 1.10 -5.54
C LEU A 22 8.92 2.37 -6.24
N VAL A 23 7.99 3.12 -5.64
CA VAL A 23 7.50 4.39 -6.17
C VAL A 23 8.64 5.42 -6.23
N GLY A 24 9.44 5.52 -5.17
CA GLY A 24 10.62 6.38 -5.15
C GLY A 24 11.61 6.02 -6.26
N LEU A 25 11.92 4.72 -6.45
CA LEU A 25 12.82 4.25 -7.50
C LEU A 25 12.28 4.56 -8.89
N TRP A 26 10.99 4.36 -9.11
CA TRP A 26 10.35 4.67 -10.39
C TRP A 26 10.44 6.16 -10.71
N LEU A 27 10.15 7.04 -9.74
CA LEU A 27 10.27 8.49 -9.92
C LEU A 27 11.72 8.96 -10.08
N ALA A 28 12.68 8.30 -9.42
CA ALA A 28 14.09 8.58 -9.60
C ALA A 28 14.57 8.22 -11.02
N ALA A 29 14.11 7.07 -11.53
CA ALA A 29 14.40 6.63 -12.90
C ALA A 29 13.74 7.57 -13.92
N ASP A 30 12.48 7.96 -13.71
CA ASP A 30 11.80 8.91 -14.59
C ASP A 30 12.51 10.27 -14.60
N ALA A 31 12.92 10.80 -13.45
CA ALA A 31 13.68 12.05 -13.37
C ALA A 31 15.08 11.96 -14.01
N HIS A 32 15.66 10.76 -14.11
CA HIS A 32 16.92 10.55 -14.83
C HIS A 32 16.73 10.55 -16.35
N VAL A 33 15.64 9.95 -16.84
CA VAL A 33 15.32 9.88 -18.28
C VAL A 33 14.71 11.18 -18.79
N ARG A 34 13.89 11.84 -17.97
CA ARG A 34 13.14 13.06 -18.28
C ARG A 34 13.38 14.11 -17.19
N PRO A 35 14.53 14.80 -17.23
CA PRO A 35 14.81 15.86 -16.27
C PRO A 35 13.79 16.99 -16.44
N ASN A 36 13.03 17.26 -15.38
CA ASN A 36 11.95 18.23 -15.35
C ASN A 36 12.32 19.52 -14.59
N GLY A 37 13.60 19.70 -14.24
CA GLY A 37 14.15 20.89 -13.58
C GLY A 37 13.75 21.10 -12.11
N LEU A 38 12.68 20.44 -11.64
CA LEU A 38 12.15 20.55 -10.28
C LEU A 38 12.91 19.68 -9.27
N PHE A 39 13.25 18.45 -9.66
CA PHE A 39 13.96 17.51 -8.79
C PHE A 39 15.04 16.75 -9.56
N GLY A 40 16.23 16.65 -8.98
CA GLY A 40 17.19 15.61 -9.38
C GLY A 40 16.71 14.21 -8.96
N PRO A 41 17.33 13.13 -9.45
CA PRO A 41 16.89 11.75 -9.17
C PRO A 41 16.72 11.44 -7.68
N GLY A 42 17.65 11.91 -6.83
CA GLY A 42 17.55 11.74 -5.38
C GLY A 42 16.40 12.52 -4.74
N GLY A 43 16.07 13.70 -5.28
CA GLY A 43 14.92 14.50 -4.83
C GLY A 43 13.60 13.83 -5.20
N ALA A 44 13.50 13.31 -6.43
CA ALA A 44 12.33 12.58 -6.91
C ALA A 44 12.09 11.29 -6.12
N TRP A 45 13.16 10.54 -5.80
CA TRP A 45 13.08 9.37 -4.92
C TRP A 45 12.48 9.71 -3.55
N ARG A 46 13.05 10.72 -2.88
CA ARG A 46 12.61 11.15 -1.55
C ARG A 46 11.17 11.63 -1.58
N ALA A 47 10.81 12.48 -2.54
CA ALA A 47 9.46 13.00 -2.68
C ALA A 47 8.45 11.87 -2.87
N GLY A 48 8.71 10.95 -3.81
CA GLY A 48 7.88 9.79 -4.07
C GLY A 48 7.68 8.86 -2.87
N ALA A 49 8.78 8.49 -2.22
CA ALA A 49 8.73 7.64 -1.04
C ALA A 49 7.99 8.32 0.12
N SER A 50 8.29 9.60 0.39
CA SER A 50 7.64 10.36 1.47
C SER A 50 6.14 10.54 1.24
N ALA A 51 5.72 10.84 0.00
CA ALA A 51 4.31 10.98 -0.35
C ALA A 51 3.58 9.64 -0.17
N THR A 52 4.17 8.54 -0.65
CA THR A 52 3.59 7.20 -0.51
C THR A 52 3.41 6.82 0.96
N LEU A 53 4.38 7.14 1.82
CA LEU A 53 4.27 6.88 3.26
C LEU A 53 3.23 7.79 3.92
N ALA A 54 3.27 9.10 3.65
CA ALA A 54 2.36 10.06 4.28
C ALA A 54 0.90 9.77 3.96
N PHE A 55 0.60 9.51 2.68
CA PHE A 55 -0.76 9.24 2.24
C PHE A 55 -1.17 7.78 2.43
N GLY A 56 -0.24 6.83 2.39
CA GLY A 56 -0.52 5.40 2.51
C GLY A 56 -0.62 4.89 3.94
N ALA A 57 0.14 5.47 4.89
CA ALA A 57 0.21 4.96 6.26
C ALA A 57 -1.10 5.06 7.02
N ILE A 58 -1.80 6.20 6.92
CA ILE A 58 -3.07 6.41 7.61
C ILE A 58 -4.13 5.41 7.13
N PRO A 59 -4.47 5.33 5.83
CA PRO A 59 -5.48 4.36 5.37
C PRO A 59 -5.02 2.91 5.57
N ALA A 60 -3.73 2.59 5.44
CA ALA A 60 -3.24 1.23 5.64
C ALA A 60 -3.32 0.78 7.10
N LEU A 61 -2.88 1.60 8.04
CA LEU A 61 -2.74 1.22 9.45
C LEU A 61 -3.99 1.53 10.27
N ALA A 62 -4.59 2.71 10.10
CA ALA A 62 -5.73 3.11 10.92
C ALA A 62 -7.05 2.49 10.45
N VAL A 63 -7.15 2.12 9.17
CA VAL A 63 -8.41 1.65 8.57
C VAL A 63 -8.28 0.23 8.02
N ALA A 64 -7.38 0.00 7.06
CA ALA A 64 -7.32 -1.28 6.35
C ALA A 64 -6.85 -2.44 7.24
N ALA A 65 -5.81 -2.25 8.05
CA ALA A 65 -5.28 -3.25 8.97
C ALA A 65 -6.31 -3.73 10.02
N PRO A 66 -7.02 -2.86 10.76
CA PRO A 66 -8.02 -3.29 11.72
C PRO A 66 -9.23 -3.97 11.05
N ILE A 67 -9.70 -3.46 9.90
CA ILE A 67 -10.78 -4.10 9.14
C ILE A 67 -10.34 -5.49 8.65
N TYR A 68 -9.12 -5.62 8.12
CA TYR A 68 -8.60 -6.89 7.65
C TYR A 68 -8.41 -7.89 8.80
N ALA A 69 -7.87 -7.45 9.94
CA ALA A 69 -7.73 -8.28 11.14
C ALA A 69 -9.09 -8.77 11.64
N TRP A 70 -10.13 -7.92 11.60
CA TRP A 70 -11.49 -8.28 11.95
C TRP A 70 -12.11 -9.30 10.97
N LEU A 71 -11.92 -9.10 9.66
CA LEU A 71 -12.34 -10.05 8.62
C LEU A 71 -11.67 -11.41 8.79
N LEU A 72 -10.36 -11.41 9.09
CA LEU A 72 -9.59 -12.64 9.32
C LEU A 72 -10.07 -13.35 10.59
N HIS A 73 -10.39 -12.62 11.65
CA HIS A 73 -10.93 -13.18 12.89
C HIS A 73 -12.29 -13.88 12.66
N ARG A 74 -13.16 -13.32 11.80
CA ARG A 74 -14.44 -13.93 11.41
C ARG A 74 -14.32 -15.04 10.35
N ARG A 75 -13.11 -15.37 9.89
CA ARG A 75 -12.84 -16.27 8.75
C ARG A 75 -13.53 -15.83 7.44
N TRP A 76 -13.71 -14.53 7.29
CA TRP A 76 -14.39 -13.90 6.16
C TRP A 76 -13.42 -13.20 5.19
N ALA A 77 -12.11 -13.39 5.38
CA ALA A 77 -11.09 -12.85 4.50
C ALA A 77 -11.12 -13.61 3.16
N SER A 78 -11.67 -12.95 2.13
CA SER A 78 -11.65 -13.45 0.75
C SER A 78 -10.92 -12.45 -0.16
N TRP A 79 -10.29 -12.97 -1.22
CA TRP A 79 -9.57 -12.17 -2.21
C TRP A 79 -10.35 -10.93 -2.70
N PRO A 80 -11.65 -11.00 -3.06
CA PRO A 80 -12.38 -9.83 -3.51
C PRO A 80 -12.49 -8.73 -2.45
N ARG A 81 -12.67 -9.10 -1.17
CA ARG A 81 -12.78 -8.14 -0.07
C ARG A 81 -11.46 -7.44 0.21
N VAL A 82 -10.35 -8.18 0.09
CA VAL A 82 -8.99 -7.64 0.24
C VAL A 82 -8.67 -6.64 -0.86
N VAL A 83 -8.98 -6.97 -2.11
CA VAL A 83 -8.79 -6.07 -3.24
C VAL A 83 -9.65 -4.83 -3.08
N ALA A 84 -10.92 -4.97 -2.67
CA ALA A 84 -11.80 -3.83 -2.40
C ALA A 84 -11.24 -2.90 -1.30
N LEU A 85 -10.69 -3.47 -0.23
CA LEU A 85 -10.02 -2.73 0.84
C LEU A 85 -8.80 -1.94 0.36
N GLY A 86 -8.01 -2.51 -0.55
CA GLY A 86 -6.85 -1.83 -1.13
C GLY A 86 -7.23 -0.72 -2.12
N ILE A 87 -8.33 -0.89 -2.86
CA ILE A 87 -8.81 0.05 -3.88
C ILE A 87 -9.58 1.22 -3.27
N TRP A 88 -10.39 0.95 -2.24
CA TRP A 88 -11.28 1.94 -1.63
C TRP A 88 -10.60 3.29 -1.31
N PRO A 89 -9.46 3.37 -0.61
CA PRO A 89 -8.90 4.66 -0.24
C PRO A 89 -8.48 5.53 -1.44
N ALA A 90 -8.17 4.92 -2.59
CA ALA A 90 -7.76 5.63 -3.80
C ALA A 90 -8.91 5.89 -4.79
N ALA A 91 -10.06 5.21 -4.64
CA ALA A 91 -11.20 5.37 -5.55
C ALA A 91 -11.75 6.81 -5.62
N PRO A 92 -11.90 7.57 -4.51
CA PRO A 92 -12.35 8.96 -4.58
C PRO A 92 -11.39 9.87 -5.34
N LEU A 93 -10.09 9.55 -5.39
CA LEU A 93 -9.08 10.36 -6.08
C LEU A 93 -9.23 10.28 -7.61
N LEU A 94 -9.92 9.26 -8.15
CA LEU A 94 -10.17 9.13 -9.59
C LEU A 94 -10.93 10.33 -10.15
N ALA A 95 -11.79 10.95 -9.35
CA ALA A 95 -12.55 12.14 -9.75
C ALA A 95 -11.69 13.41 -9.81
N TRP A 96 -10.56 13.45 -9.11
CA TRP A 96 -9.72 14.63 -8.98
C TRP A 96 -8.46 14.57 -9.85
N SER A 97 -7.72 13.46 -9.80
CA SER A 97 -6.52 13.27 -10.61
C SER A 97 -6.30 11.79 -10.94
N PRO A 98 -6.51 11.38 -12.21
CA PRO A 98 -6.43 9.97 -12.58
C PRO A 98 -5.04 9.38 -12.40
N GLN A 99 -3.98 10.18 -12.56
CA GLN A 99 -2.59 9.73 -12.34
C GLN A 99 -2.33 9.38 -10.87
N VAL A 100 -2.66 10.26 -9.93
CA VAL A 100 -2.47 10.00 -8.49
C VAL A 100 -3.36 8.83 -8.05
N ALA A 101 -4.58 8.77 -8.57
CA ALA A 101 -5.50 7.68 -8.28
C ALA A 101 -4.97 6.34 -8.79
N MET A 102 -4.45 6.26 -10.01
CA MET A 102 -3.87 5.02 -10.55
C MET A 102 -2.66 4.55 -9.73
N THR A 103 -1.77 5.46 -9.35
CA THR A 103 -0.63 5.11 -8.50
C THR A 103 -1.09 4.65 -7.11
N GLY A 104 -2.08 5.33 -6.52
CA GLY A 104 -2.68 4.96 -5.25
C GLY A 104 -3.38 3.59 -5.29
N LEU A 105 -4.13 3.31 -6.36
CA LEU A 105 -4.81 2.03 -6.60
C LEU A 105 -3.80 0.89 -6.74
N ALA A 106 -2.76 1.08 -7.54
CA ALA A 106 -1.71 0.08 -7.73
C ALA A 106 -0.98 -0.21 -6.41
N CYS A 107 -0.63 0.83 -5.65
CA CYS A 107 0.01 0.72 -4.34
C CYS A 107 -0.88 0.02 -3.32
N GLY A 108 -2.13 0.48 -3.17
CA GLY A 108 -3.09 -0.10 -2.23
C GLY A 108 -3.41 -1.57 -2.54
N MET A 109 -3.56 -1.90 -3.83
CA MET A 109 -3.76 -3.28 -4.28
C MET A 109 -2.52 -4.14 -3.98
N PHE A 110 -1.32 -3.64 -4.25
CA PHE A 110 -0.08 -4.36 -3.94
C PHE A 110 0.04 -4.66 -2.44
N VAL A 111 -0.15 -3.66 -1.58
CA VAL A 111 -0.08 -3.80 -0.12
C VAL A 111 -1.12 -4.80 0.39
N ALA A 112 -2.37 -4.69 -0.09
CA ALA A 112 -3.45 -5.58 0.32
C ALA A 112 -3.19 -7.04 -0.11
N CYS A 113 -2.78 -7.26 -1.37
CA CYS A 113 -2.45 -8.58 -1.89
C CYS A 113 -1.25 -9.21 -1.19
N ALA A 114 -0.18 -8.44 -0.95
CA ALA A 114 1.00 -8.91 -0.23
C ALA A 114 0.64 -9.32 1.22
N THR A 115 -0.15 -8.50 1.91
CA THR A 115 -0.60 -8.77 3.28
C THR A 115 -1.47 -10.02 3.34
N HIS A 116 -2.41 -10.18 2.41
CA HIS A 116 -3.27 -11.35 2.37
C HIS A 116 -2.52 -12.63 1.97
N GLY A 117 -1.65 -12.56 0.96
CA GLY A 117 -0.84 -13.68 0.51
C GLY A 117 0.13 -14.20 1.58
N TRP A 118 0.71 -13.30 2.38
CA TRP A 118 1.58 -13.70 3.49
C TRP A 118 0.79 -14.38 4.61
N MET A 119 -0.37 -13.83 4.98
CA MET A 119 -1.20 -14.36 6.06
C MET A 119 -1.88 -15.69 5.68
N SER A 120 -2.28 -15.87 4.42
CA SER A 120 -2.87 -17.13 3.95
C SER A 120 -1.86 -18.28 3.96
N ARG A 121 -0.60 -18.04 3.55
CA ARG A 121 0.48 -19.04 3.62
C ARG A 121 0.76 -19.53 5.04
N GLN A 122 0.73 -18.64 6.04
CA GLN A 122 0.90 -19.04 7.43
C GLN A 122 -0.25 -19.90 7.97
N SER A 123 -1.44 -19.80 7.39
CA SER A 123 -2.59 -20.61 7.79
C SER A 123 -2.60 -22.02 7.18
N SER A 124 -1.93 -22.22 6.04
CA SER A 124 -1.81 -23.53 5.38
C SER A 124 -0.60 -24.36 5.83
N GLY A 125 0.35 -23.76 6.55
CA GLY A 125 1.54 -24.43 7.08
C GLY A 125 1.39 -24.96 8.52
N ARG A 126 0.17 -25.02 9.05
CA ARG A 126 -0.19 -25.64 10.33
C ARG A 126 -1.24 -26.70 10.09
#